data_AF-A0A924K0C2-F1
#
_entry.id   AF-A0A924K0C2-F1
#
_cell.length_a   1.000
_cell.length_b   1.000
_cell.length_c   1.000
_cell.angle_alpha   90.00
_cell.angle_beta   90.00
_cell.angle_gamma   90.00
#
_symmetry.space_group_name_H-M   'P 1'
#
loop_
_entity.id
_entity.type
_entity.pdbx_description
1 polymer ?
#
loop_
_entity_poly.entity_id
_entity_poly.type
_entity_poly.pdbx_seq_one_letter_code
_entity_poly.pdbx_strand_id
1 'polypeptide(L)'
;KALGGIRGCTHLRELLFNMATAAYQTVPVYRERLRRQSGTPEVEGAGPPYHLGKCIAWDFDGAVVQRHYPKFAGWQPLNRKV
;
A
#
# COMPACT_ATOMS: atom_id res chain seq x y z
N LYS A 1 7.14 -27.93 -11.57
CA LYS A 1 7.74 -26.60 -11.86
C LYS A 1 7.01 -25.98 -13.05
N ALA A 2 6.26 -24.89 -12.86
CA ALA A 2 5.45 -24.26 -13.91
C ALA A 2 6.27 -23.41 -14.91
N LEU A 3 7.42 -22.85 -14.50
CA LEU A 3 8.23 -21.89 -15.30
C LEU A 3 9.71 -22.30 -15.39
N GLY A 4 9.99 -23.57 -15.69
CA GLY A 4 11.35 -24.12 -15.80
C GLY A 4 11.68 -24.64 -17.20
N GLY A 5 12.95 -24.55 -17.59
CA GLY A 5 13.42 -24.94 -18.93
C GLY A 5 12.70 -24.15 -20.03
N ILE A 6 12.37 -24.81 -21.14
CA ILE A 6 11.68 -24.19 -22.29
C ILE A 6 10.23 -23.75 -22.01
N ARG A 7 9.68 -24.05 -20.82
CA ARG A 7 8.32 -23.64 -20.42
C ARG A 7 8.25 -22.23 -19.84
N GLY A 8 9.37 -21.52 -19.75
CA GLY A 8 9.41 -20.11 -19.34
C GLY A 8 10.57 -19.37 -19.99
N CYS A 9 10.37 -18.10 -20.34
CA CYS A 9 11.46 -17.23 -20.80
C CYS A 9 12.20 -16.62 -19.60
N THR A 10 13.45 -16.22 -19.83
CA THR A 10 14.28 -15.54 -18.82
C THR A 10 13.57 -14.31 -18.25
N HIS A 11 12.91 -13.50 -19.09
CA HIS A 11 12.17 -12.31 -18.67
C HIS A 11 11.13 -12.60 -17.56
N LEU A 12 10.33 -13.66 -17.71
CA LEU A 12 9.33 -14.01 -16.70
C LEU A 12 9.97 -14.51 -15.41
N ARG A 13 11.07 -15.27 -15.49
CA ARG A 13 11.78 -15.77 -14.30
C ARG A 13 12.44 -14.63 -13.51
N GLU A 14 13.03 -13.68 -14.20
CA GLU A 14 13.64 -12.50 -13.57
C GLU A 14 12.57 -11.59 -12.94
N LEU A 15 11.41 -11.46 -13.58
CA LEU A 15 10.30 -10.70 -13.00
C LEU A 15 9.82 -11.28 -11.66
N LEU A 16 9.84 -12.61 -11.48
CA LEU A 16 9.38 -13.27 -10.25
C LEU A 16 10.12 -12.78 -9.00
N PHE A 17 11.39 -12.39 -9.11
CA PHE A 17 12.17 -11.93 -7.96
C PHE A 17 11.55 -10.72 -7.26
N ASN A 18 10.95 -9.81 -8.02
CA ASN A 18 10.36 -8.57 -7.49
C ASN A 18 8.82 -8.59 -7.48
N MET A 19 8.20 -9.64 -8.02
CA MET A 19 6.75 -9.73 -8.20
C MET A 19 5.99 -9.65 -6.85
N ALA A 20 6.53 -10.26 -5.79
CA ALA A 20 5.92 -10.23 -4.47
C ALA A 20 5.82 -8.79 -3.92
N THR A 21 6.90 -8.00 -4.05
CA THR A 21 6.95 -6.61 -3.63
C THR A 21 5.97 -5.76 -4.44
N ALA A 22 5.96 -5.92 -5.77
CA ALA A 22 5.03 -5.22 -6.64
C ALA A 22 3.57 -5.52 -6.27
N ALA A 23 3.24 -6.79 -6.02
CA ALA A 23 1.90 -7.19 -5.58
C ALA A 23 1.54 -6.57 -4.22
N TYR A 24 2.43 -6.64 -3.24
CA TYR A 24 2.21 -6.08 -1.90
C TYR A 24 1.94 -4.57 -1.94
N GLN A 25 2.67 -3.84 -2.78
CA GLN A 25 2.55 -2.39 -2.89
C GLN A 25 1.32 -1.92 -3.69
N THR A 26 0.81 -2.73 -4.64
CA THR A 26 -0.22 -2.28 -5.60
C THR A 26 -1.60 -2.89 -5.39
N VAL A 27 -1.69 -4.16 -4.95
CA VAL A 27 -2.98 -4.87 -4.83
C VAL A 27 -3.93 -4.21 -3.82
N PRO A 28 -3.50 -3.79 -2.61
CA PRO A 28 -4.41 -3.13 -1.66
C PRO A 28 -4.98 -1.83 -2.21
N VAL A 29 -4.16 -1.01 -2.88
CA VAL A 29 -4.57 0.25 -3.50
C VAL A 29 -5.56 0.01 -4.64
N TYR A 30 -5.35 -1.02 -5.44
CA TYR A 30 -6.29 -1.40 -6.50
C TYR A 30 -7.65 -1.86 -5.94
N ARG A 31 -7.64 -2.65 -4.86
CA ARG A 31 -8.88 -3.07 -4.17
C ARG A 31 -9.62 -1.88 -3.57
N GLU A 32 -8.91 -0.93 -2.97
CA GLU A 32 -9.47 0.34 -2.48
C GLU A 32 -10.17 1.11 -3.63
N ARG A 33 -9.50 1.22 -4.79
CA ARG A 33 -10.06 1.88 -5.97
C ARG A 33 -11.37 1.21 -6.41
N LEU A 34 -11.40 -0.11 -6.51
CA LEU A 34 -12.61 -0.85 -6.88
C LEU A 34 -13.74 -0.63 -5.86
N ARG A 35 -13.42 -0.63 -4.55
CA ARG A 35 -14.40 -0.36 -3.49
C ARG A 35 -15.02 1.04 -3.64
N ARG A 36 -14.20 2.05 -3.93
CA ARG A 36 -14.67 3.43 -4.17
C ARG A 36 -15.55 3.50 -5.41
N GLN A 37 -15.17 2.81 -6.49
CA GLN A 37 -15.96 2.74 -7.72
C GLN A 37 -17.31 2.04 -7.54
N SER A 38 -17.40 1.06 -6.63
CA SER A 38 -18.66 0.39 -6.29
C SER A 38 -19.54 1.17 -5.31
N GLY A 39 -19.14 2.39 -4.91
CA GLY A 39 -19.90 3.21 -3.96
C GLY A 39 -19.93 2.64 -2.54
N THR A 40 -19.09 1.67 -2.22
CA THR A 40 -19.06 1.07 -0.89
C THR A 40 -18.38 2.06 0.08
N PRO A 41 -19.03 2.43 1.20
CA PRO A 41 -18.49 3.42 2.12
C PRO A 41 -17.11 3.03 2.67
N GLU A 42 -16.34 4.04 3.07
CA GLU A 42 -15.08 3.82 3.76
C GLU A 42 -15.36 3.23 5.14
N VAL A 43 -14.61 2.19 5.51
CA VAL A 43 -14.69 1.64 6.86
C VAL A 43 -14.02 2.65 7.78
N GLU A 44 -14.81 3.29 8.65
CA GLU A 44 -14.28 4.20 9.67
C GLU A 44 -13.52 3.38 10.72
N GLY A 45 -12.21 3.25 10.51
CA GLY A 45 -11.28 2.77 11.53
C GLY A 45 -10.84 3.92 12.44
N ALA A 46 -10.59 3.61 13.72
CA ALA A 46 -10.12 4.59 14.71
C ALA A 46 -8.67 5.09 14.48
N GLY A 47 -7.96 4.62 13.46
CA GLY A 47 -6.56 4.92 13.22
C GLY A 47 -6.20 5.14 11.75
N PRO A 48 -4.99 5.67 11.47
CA PRO A 48 -4.52 5.90 10.11
C PRO A 48 -4.38 4.59 9.31
N PRO A 49 -4.59 4.62 7.99
CA PRO A 49 -4.25 3.48 7.14
C PRO A 49 -2.81 3.05 7.36
N TYR A 50 -2.57 1.74 7.30
CA TYR A 50 -1.28 1.14 7.66
C TYR A 50 -0.06 1.71 6.92
N HIS A 51 -0.25 2.23 5.71
CA HIS A 51 0.83 2.77 4.88
C HIS A 51 1.27 4.19 5.27
N LEU A 52 0.49 4.93 6.09
CA LEU A 52 0.90 6.24 6.59
C LEU A 52 2.04 6.11 7.61
N GLY A 53 2.99 7.04 7.56
CA GLY A 53 4.20 7.06 8.39
C GLY A 53 5.23 5.98 8.05
N LYS A 54 5.13 5.31 6.89
CA LYS A 54 6.04 4.22 6.48
C LYS A 54 7.10 4.60 5.44
N CYS A 55 6.95 5.75 4.79
CA CYS A 55 7.93 6.29 3.85
C CYS A 55 7.79 7.80 3.73
N ILE A 56 8.79 8.45 3.11
CA ILE A 56 8.81 9.90 2.91
C ILE A 56 7.55 10.44 2.20
N ALA A 57 7.00 9.67 1.26
CA ALA A 57 5.80 10.06 0.52
C ALA A 57 4.54 10.06 1.41
N TRP A 58 4.50 9.25 2.46
CA TRP A 58 3.36 9.11 3.36
C TRP A 58 3.65 9.59 4.78
N ASP A 59 4.63 10.48 4.93
CA ASP A 59 4.92 11.13 6.20
C ASP A 59 3.69 11.91 6.72
N PHE A 60 3.39 11.80 8.01
CA PHE A 60 2.26 12.48 8.64
C PHE A 60 2.38 14.00 8.57
N ASP A 61 3.61 14.52 8.54
CA ASP A 61 3.89 15.95 8.37
C ASP A 61 4.00 16.36 6.88
N GLY A 62 3.97 15.40 5.96
CA GLY A 62 4.18 15.61 4.54
C GLY A 62 2.95 16.13 3.78
N ALA A 63 3.20 16.84 2.67
CA ALA A 63 2.15 17.46 1.85
C ALA A 63 1.15 16.44 1.25
N VAL A 64 1.57 15.20 1.04
CA VAL A 64 0.71 14.13 0.51
C VAL A 64 -0.35 13.71 1.53
N VAL A 65 0.03 13.52 2.80
CA VAL A 65 -0.94 13.21 3.86
C VAL A 65 -1.86 14.40 4.09
N GLN A 66 -1.36 15.63 4.11
CA GLN A 66 -2.21 16.83 4.21
C GLN A 66 -3.27 16.90 3.11
N ARG A 67 -2.92 16.50 1.88
CA ARG A 67 -3.84 16.50 0.73
C ARG A 67 -4.85 15.35 0.75
N HIS A 68 -4.38 14.12 1.01
CA HIS A 68 -5.18 12.90 0.79
C HIS A 68 -5.78 12.33 2.08
N TYR A 69 -5.19 12.63 3.22
CA TYR A 69 -5.59 12.16 4.54
C TYR A 69 -5.53 13.29 5.57
N PRO A 70 -6.21 14.43 5.36
CA PRO A 70 -6.11 15.61 6.23
C PRO A 70 -6.45 15.31 7.70
N LYS A 71 -7.32 14.32 7.96
CA LYS A 71 -7.64 13.84 9.32
C LYS A 71 -6.44 13.27 10.11
N PHE A 72 -5.35 12.92 9.43
CA PHE A 72 -4.13 12.37 10.02
C PHE A 72 -2.91 13.27 9.82
N ALA A 73 -3.08 14.50 9.33
CA ALA A 73 -1.96 15.44 9.24
C ALA A 73 -1.40 15.74 10.65
N GLY A 74 -0.10 15.59 10.83
CA GLY A 74 0.56 15.71 12.14
C GLY A 74 0.20 14.61 13.14
N TRP A 75 -0.37 13.48 12.68
CA TRP A 75 -0.73 12.38 13.57
C TRP A 75 0.51 11.76 14.23
N GLN A 76 0.46 11.64 15.55
CA GLN A 76 1.49 11.01 16.36
C GLN A 76 0.95 9.66 16.87
N PRO A 77 1.64 8.53 16.64
CA PRO A 77 1.22 7.27 17.23
C PRO A 77 1.19 7.41 18.75
N LEU A 78 0.12 6.88 19.37
CA LEU A 78 0.05 6.76 20.83
C LEU A 78 1.35 6.13 21.30
N ASN A 79 2.09 6.87 22.11
CA ASN A 79 3.42 6.52 22.59
C ASN A 79 3.27 5.24 23.43
N ARG A 80 3.34 4.07 22.77
CA ARG A 80 3.23 2.78 23.44
C ARG A 80 4.58 2.60 24.13
N LYS A 81 4.67 3.05 25.38
CA LYS A 81 5.78 2.71 26.27
C LYS A 81 5.96 1.19 26.18
N VAL A 82 7.06 0.77 25.56
CA VAL A 82 7.53 -0.62 25.57
C VAL A 82 7.99 -0.94 26.97
#